data_AF-A0A0G0GJ35-F1
#
_entry.id   AF-A0A0G0GJ35-F1
#
_cell.length_a   1.000
_cell.length_b   1.000
_cell.length_c   1.000
_cell.angle_alpha   90.00
_cell.angle_beta   90.00
_cell.angle_gamma   90.00
#
_symmetry.space_group_name_H-M   'P 1'
#
loop_
_entity.id
_entity.type
_entity.pdbx_description
1 polymer ?
#
loop_
_entity_poly.entity_id
_entity_poly.type
_entity_poly.pdbx_seq_one_letter_code
_entity_poly.pdbx_strand_id
1 'polypeptide(L)' 'MKCPKCKKEMVLKSKDFSFNDKPYKKYVRKNYWCESDDIWIRLETPANNNGRNRI' A
#
# COMPACT_ATOMS: atom_id res chain seq x y z
N MET A 1 -0.54 9.02 -1.93
CA MET A 1 0.17 8.83 -0.64
C MET A 1 1.29 9.84 -0.59
N LYS A 2 1.56 10.49 0.56
CA LYS A 2 2.65 11.47 0.67
C LYS A 2 3.89 10.83 1.27
N CYS A 3 5.07 11.19 0.77
CA CYS A 3 6.35 10.75 1.32
C CYS A 3 6.49 11.29 2.75
N PRO A 4 6.86 10.46 3.76
CA PRO A 4 6.99 10.93 5.14
C PRO A 4 8.09 11.98 5.31
N LYS A 5 9.10 11.96 4.44
CA LYS A 5 10.27 12.85 4.47
C LYS A 5 10.01 14.19 3.77
N CYS A 6 9.85 14.21 2.44
CA CYS A 6 9.66 15.46 1.69
C CYS A 6 8.20 15.92 1.53
N LYS A 7 7.22 15.15 2.04
CA LYS A 7 5.77 15.43 1.96
C LYS A 7 5.17 15.53 0.55
N LYS A 8 5.98 15.35 -0.51
CA LYS A 8 5.52 15.27 -1.90
C LYS A 8 4.70 14.01 -2.14
N GLU A 9 3.91 14.03 -3.21
CA GLU A 9 3.16 12.84 -3.64
C GLU A 9 4.10 11.75 -4.13
N MET A 10 3.80 10.51 -3.72
CA MET A 10 4.50 9.32 -4.18
C MET A 10 3.77 8.66 -5.34
N VAL A 11 4.53 8.13 -6.28
CA VAL A 11 4.04 7.42 -7.45
C VAL A 11 3.79 5.95 -7.11
N LEU A 12 2.60 5.44 -7.41
CA LEU A 12 2.32 4.01 -7.32
C LEU A 12 3.04 3.29 -8.47
N LYS A 13 4.00 2.41 -8.16
CA LYS A 13 4.77 1.67 -9.16
C LYS A 13 4.22 0.27 -9.43
N SER A 14 3.68 -0.39 -8.42
CA SER A 14 3.03 -1.69 -8.61
C SER A 14 1.89 -1.90 -7.63
N LYS A 15 0.93 -2.73 -8.05
CA LYS A 15 -0.16 -3.21 -7.22
C LYS A 15 -0.39 -4.68 -7.53
N ASP A 16 -0.34 -5.51 -6.50
CA ASP A 16 -0.49 -6.95 -6.60
C ASP A 16 -1.29 -7.49 -5.41
N PHE A 17 -1.51 -8.80 -5.39
CA PHE A 17 -2.24 -9.48 -4.33
C PHE A 17 -1.37 -10.57 -3.72
N SER A 18 -1.34 -10.62 -2.39
CA SER A 18 -0.80 -11.74 -1.62
C SER A 18 -1.93 -12.52 -0.97
N PHE A 19 -1.71 -13.81 -0.76
CA PHE A 19 -2.63 -14.71 -0.08
C PHE A 19 -1.88 -15.35 1.08
N ASN A 20 -2.56 -15.51 2.22
CA ASN A 20 -2.08 -16.33 3.33
C ASN A 20 -2.87 -17.65 3.34
N ASP A 21 -2.23 -18.75 3.70
CA ASP A 21 -2.75 -20.10 3.46
C ASP A 21 -3.91 -20.47 4.40
N LYS A 22 -3.85 -20.13 5.71
CA LYS A 22 -4.98 -20.31 6.67
C LYS A 22 -4.91 -19.31 7.85
N PRO A 23 -5.98 -18.54 8.15
CA PRO A 23 -7.20 -18.36 7.36
C PRO A 23 -6.89 -17.70 6.01
N TYR A 24 -7.60 -18.11 4.96
CA TYR A 24 -7.42 -17.56 3.61
C TYR A 24 -7.76 -16.07 3.59
N LYS A 25 -6.74 -15.24 3.74
CA LYS A 25 -6.83 -13.79 3.73
C LYS A 25 -6.11 -13.28 2.49
N LYS A 26 -6.86 -12.62 1.62
CA LYS A 26 -6.30 -11.88 0.49
C LYS A 26 -5.83 -10.52 1.01
N TYR A 27 -4.67 -10.08 0.56
CA TYR A 27 -4.13 -8.76 0.85
C TYR A 27 -3.85 -8.04 -0.47
N VAL A 28 -4.06 -6.73 -0.47
CA VAL A 28 -3.65 -5.83 -1.54
C VAL A 28 -2.29 -5.28 -1.17
N ARG A 29 -1.29 -5.56 -1.99
CA ARG A 29 0.05 -4.99 -1.87
C ARG A 29 0.20 -3.85 -2.88
N LYS A 30 0.75 -2.73 -2.41
CA LYS A 30 1.02 -1.53 -3.22
C LYS A 30 2.43 -1.06 -2.94
N ASN A 31 3.24 -0.86 -3.98
CA ASN A 31 4.57 -0.26 -3.85
C ASN A 31 4.52 1.18 -4.36
N TYR A 32 4.87 2.12 -3.49
CA TYR A 32 4.97 3.54 -3.78
C TYR A 32 6.44 3.95 -3.83
N TRP A 33 6.78 4.83 -4.77
CA TRP A 33 8.12 5.40 -4.91
C TRP A 33 8.07 6.92 -4.83
N CYS A 34 9.00 7.48 -4.08
CA CYS A 34 9.24 8.91 -3.99
C CYS A 34 10.47 9.27 -4.83
N GLU A 35 10.25 9.89 -5.98
CA GLU A 35 11.31 10.22 -6.96
C GLU A 35 12.34 11.20 -6.41
N SER A 36 11.94 12.12 -5.54
CA SER A 36 12.83 13.17 -5.02
C SER A 36 13.86 12.68 -3.98
N ASP A 37 13.58 11.59 -3.29
CA ASP A 37 14.41 11.09 -2.18
C ASP A 37 14.81 9.62 -2.38
N ASP A 38 14.43 9.02 -3.51
CA ASP A 38 14.56 7.60 -3.83
C ASP A 38 14.05 6.65 -2.72
N ILE A 39 12.90 7.00 -2.13
CA ILE A 39 12.29 6.22 -1.05
C ILE A 39 11.22 5.28 -1.60
N TRP A 40 11.26 4.02 -1.18
CA TRP A 40 10.25 3.01 -1.47
C TRP A 40 9.40 2.70 -0.24
N ILE A 41 8.09 2.65 -0.43
CA ILE A 41 7.13 2.25 0.62
C ILE A 41 6.26 1.14 0.08
N ARG A 42 6.25 0.01 0.79
CA ARG A 42 5.31 -1.09 0.55
C ARG A 42 4.17 -1.01 1.55
N LEU A 43 2.95 -0.95 1.05
CA LEU A 43 1.73 -1.06 1.85
C LEU A 43 1.05 -2.39 1.55
N GLU A 44 0.74 -3.14 2.59
CA GLU A 44 -0.05 -4.36 2.52
C GLU A 44 -1.31 -4.18 3.36
N THR A 45 -2.47 -4.28 2.73
CA THR A 45 -3.76 -4.06 3.39
C THR A 45 -4.65 -5.27 3.16
N PRO A 46 -5.31 -5.82 4.20
CA PRO A 46 -6.29 -6.89 4.01
C PRO A 46 -7.33 -6.49 2.97
N ALA A 47 -7.59 -7.34 1.99
CA ALA A 47 -8.59 -7.14 0.96
C ALA A 47 -10.01 -7.43 1.44
N ASN A 48 -10.22 -7.60 2.76
CA ASN A 48 -11.52 -7.92 3.34
C ASN A 48 -12.55 -6.87 2.93
N ASN A 49 -13.59 -7.33 2.24
CA ASN A 49 -14.83 -6.61 1.98
C ASN A 49 -15.45 -6.16 3.32
N ASN A 50 -15.25 -4.89 3.70
CA ASN A 50 -16.30 -4.03 4.23
C ASN A 50 -15.73 -2.66 4.60
N GLY A 51 -16.29 -1.63 3.96
CA GLY A 51 -15.98 -0.25 4.26
C GLY A 51 -16.19 0.06 5.73
N ARG A 52 -15.16 0.63 6.35
CA ARG A 52 -15.33 1.64 7.40
C ARG A 52 -14.34 2.75 7.11
N ASN A 53 -14.78 3.66 6.25
CA ASN A 53 -14.57 5.08 6.52
C ASN A 53 -15.00 5.30 7.98
N ARG A 54 -14.07 5.61 8.87
CA ARG A 54 -14.40 6.40 10.06
C ARG A 54 -13.47 7.60 10.06
N ILE A 55 -14.14 8.72 9.85
CA ILE A 55 -13.73 10.12 10.00
C ILE A 55 -13.16 10.33 11.41
#